data_AF-A0A2S9SXQ1-F1
#
_entry.id   AF-A0A2S9SXQ1-F1
#
_cell.length_a   1.000
_cell.length_b   1.000
_cell.length_c   1.000
_cell.angle_alpha   90.00
_cell.angle_beta   90.00
_cell.angle_gamma   90.00
#
_symmetry.space_group_name_H-M   'P 1'
#
loop_
_entity.id
_entity.type
_entity.pdbx_description
1 polymer ?
#
loop_
_entity_poly.entity_id
_entity_poly.type
_entity_poly.pdbx_seq_one_letter_code
_entity_poly.pdbx_strand_id
1 'polypeptide(L)'
;MEVGLFGPRYDAIAPEVIRAFEERQHLLPWVFLFEFCLFTIMFIVAKGRKQAKITRENEKVQVYSLFQRVVLLLNIVIMIYLFITGFSITFGNWTGGGYIPRLMRATHEVVGVAWIPVWFIVTVIAFKDHKYFVRPSSKIWHKFFLRGKYEPMNRINYYMYVAFGFLLVLSGFIIWFMFPDAATHAQTIQIKRFILFIHFMGSAIISFFTFETVYSYFVSVKGYIPGVITGKLPIEYLEQLRADVLEEDKDLLKR
;
A
#
# COMPACT_ATOMS: atom_id res chain seq x y z
N MET A 1 -28.86 -7.66 -30.32
CA MET A 1 -27.74 -6.70 -30.44
C MET A 1 -26.51 -7.39 -29.89
N GLU A 2 -25.66 -7.95 -30.76
CA GLU A 2 -24.50 -8.75 -30.34
C GLU A 2 -23.36 -7.82 -29.93
N VAL A 3 -22.95 -7.85 -28.67
CA VAL A 3 -21.73 -7.19 -28.23
C VAL A 3 -20.62 -8.22 -28.31
N GLY A 4 -19.60 -7.93 -29.13
CA GLY A 4 -18.46 -8.82 -29.30
C GLY A 4 -17.68 -8.95 -27.99
N LEU A 5 -17.36 -10.19 -27.62
CA LEU A 5 -16.52 -10.49 -26.44
C LEU A 5 -15.14 -9.83 -26.55
N PHE A 6 -14.65 -9.55 -27.76
CA PHE A 6 -13.45 -8.78 -28.09
C PHE A 6 -13.70 -7.99 -29.38
N GLY A 7 -13.32 -6.71 -29.44
CA GLY A 7 -13.42 -5.90 -30.64
C GLY A 7 -13.61 -4.39 -30.37
N PRO A 8 -13.23 -3.52 -31.33
CA PRO A 8 -13.19 -2.06 -31.18
C PRO A 8 -14.57 -1.40 -31.33
N ARG A 9 -15.66 -2.12 -31.03
CA ARG A 9 -16.99 -1.56 -31.25
C ARG A 9 -17.24 -0.39 -30.28
N TYR A 10 -17.67 0.73 -30.85
CA TYR A 10 -17.88 2.02 -30.18
C TYR A 10 -19.06 2.04 -29.19
N ASP A 11 -19.76 0.92 -29.00
CA ASP A 11 -20.81 0.73 -27.98
C ASP A 11 -20.27 0.21 -26.63
N ALA A 12 -18.94 0.12 -26.48
CA ALA A 12 -18.26 -0.21 -25.24
C ALA A 12 -18.17 0.97 -24.27
N ILE A 13 -17.98 0.71 -22.96
CA ILE A 13 -17.69 1.77 -21.98
C ILE A 13 -16.25 2.25 -22.19
N ALA A 14 -16.05 3.55 -22.44
CA ALA A 14 -14.74 4.19 -22.66
C ALA A 14 -13.88 3.50 -23.76
N PRO A 15 -14.38 3.39 -25.00
CA PRO A 15 -13.74 2.60 -26.06
C PRO A 15 -12.35 3.12 -26.45
N GLU A 16 -12.15 4.44 -26.43
CA GLU A 16 -10.86 5.05 -26.76
C GLU A 16 -9.78 4.71 -25.73
N VAL A 17 -10.17 4.63 -24.45
CA VAL A 17 -9.27 4.29 -23.34
C VAL A 17 -8.84 2.84 -23.45
N ILE A 18 -9.79 1.94 -23.71
CA ILE A 18 -9.50 0.51 -23.90
C ILE A 18 -8.58 0.30 -25.10
N ARG A 19 -8.89 0.91 -26.24
CA ARG A 19 -8.06 0.83 -27.45
C ARG A 19 -6.65 1.35 -27.20
N ALA A 20 -6.51 2.54 -26.61
CA ALA A 20 -5.21 3.13 -26.32
C ALA A 20 -4.38 2.26 -25.36
N PHE A 21 -5.03 1.65 -24.36
CA PHE A 21 -4.38 0.71 -23.45
C PHE A 21 -3.91 -0.56 -24.19
N GLU A 22 -4.78 -1.19 -24.98
CA GLU A 22 -4.43 -2.40 -25.74
C GLU A 22 -3.30 -2.17 -26.75
N GLU A 23 -3.32 -1.04 -27.47
CA GLU A 23 -2.29 -0.67 -28.45
C GLU A 23 -0.95 -0.36 -27.78
N ARG A 24 -0.95 0.21 -26.56
CA ARG A 24 0.24 0.74 -25.89
C ARG A 24 0.70 -0.08 -24.68
N GLN A 25 0.04 -1.20 -24.37
CA GLN A 25 0.37 -2.05 -23.22
C GLN A 25 1.84 -2.50 -23.20
N HIS A 26 2.47 -2.64 -24.37
CA HIS A 26 3.87 -3.02 -24.50
C HIS A 26 4.86 -1.94 -24.03
N LEU A 27 4.42 -0.68 -23.95
CA LEU A 27 5.21 0.45 -23.43
C LEU A 27 5.10 0.60 -21.91
N LEU A 28 4.05 0.04 -21.30
CA LEU A 28 3.81 0.19 -19.86
C LEU A 28 5.01 -0.24 -19.00
N PRO A 29 5.70 -1.39 -19.24
CA PRO A 29 6.89 -1.74 -18.45
C PRO A 29 7.97 -0.65 -18.46
N TRP A 30 8.18 -0.01 -19.61
CA TRP A 30 9.17 1.04 -19.77
C TRP A 30 8.77 2.32 -19.06
N VAL A 31 7.47 2.68 -19.11
CA VAL A 31 6.93 3.81 -18.36
C VAL A 31 7.12 3.60 -16.86
N PHE A 32 6.73 2.43 -16.34
CA PHE A 32 6.90 2.10 -14.92
C PHE A 32 8.38 2.04 -14.50
N LEU A 33 9.27 1.51 -15.35
CA LEU A 33 10.71 1.50 -15.08
C LEU A 33 11.27 2.92 -14.99
N PHE A 34 10.91 3.78 -15.95
CA PHE A 34 11.33 5.18 -15.94
C PHE A 34 10.82 5.91 -14.69
N GLU A 35 9.55 5.70 -14.34
CA GLU A 35 8.96 6.22 -13.12
C GLU A 35 9.72 5.73 -11.88
N PHE A 36 10.00 4.42 -11.75
CA PHE A 36 10.77 3.90 -10.61
C PHE A 36 12.15 4.51 -10.49
N CYS A 37 12.86 4.68 -11.60
CA CYS A 37 14.15 5.37 -11.61
C CYS A 37 14.01 6.82 -11.15
N LEU A 38 13.04 7.55 -11.70
CA LEU A 38 12.78 8.96 -11.38
C LEU A 38 12.41 9.13 -9.89
N PHE A 39 11.49 8.32 -9.37
CA PHE A 39 11.11 8.35 -7.96
C PHE A 39 12.25 7.96 -7.04
N THR A 40 13.05 6.94 -7.40
CA THR A 40 14.22 6.54 -6.62
C THR A 40 15.23 7.69 -6.52
N ILE A 41 15.53 8.35 -7.64
CA ILE A 41 16.42 9.52 -7.68
C ILE A 41 15.83 10.65 -6.82
N MET A 42 14.55 10.98 -7.01
CA MET A 42 13.87 12.00 -6.23
C MET A 42 13.93 11.71 -4.73
N PHE A 43 13.69 10.47 -4.31
CA PHE A 43 13.72 10.12 -2.88
C PHE A 43 15.14 10.20 -2.30
N ILE A 44 16.16 9.76 -3.04
CA ILE A 44 17.56 9.91 -2.63
C ILE A 44 17.93 11.39 -2.47
N VAL A 45 17.56 12.23 -3.43
CA VAL A 45 17.90 13.66 -3.44
C VAL A 45 17.08 14.46 -2.41
N ALA A 46 15.77 14.24 -2.34
CA ALA A 46 14.86 15.07 -1.54
C ALA A 46 14.75 14.64 -0.07
N LYS A 47 14.76 13.34 0.23
CA LYS A 47 14.64 12.86 1.62
C LYS A 47 15.98 12.54 2.27
N GLY A 48 16.96 12.11 1.49
CA GLY A 48 18.25 11.67 1.98
C GLY A 48 18.15 10.53 3.00
N ARG A 49 19.30 10.16 3.58
CA ARG A 49 19.38 9.13 4.63
C ARG A 49 19.51 9.78 6.00
N LYS A 50 18.52 9.59 6.86
CA LYS A 50 18.53 9.95 8.28
C LYS A 50 19.02 8.75 9.10
N GLN A 51 20.13 8.94 9.81
CA GLN A 51 20.68 7.95 10.72
C GLN A 51 20.95 8.62 12.07
N ALA A 52 20.31 8.11 13.12
CA ALA A 52 20.60 8.53 14.48
C ALA A 52 21.98 8.01 14.92
N LYS A 53 22.71 8.82 15.68
CA LYS A 53 23.92 8.39 16.37
C LYS A 53 23.51 7.71 17.67
N ILE A 54 23.83 6.43 17.82
CA ILE A 54 23.48 5.63 19.00
C ILE A 54 24.78 5.29 19.74
N THR A 55 24.90 5.75 20.97
CA THR A 55 25.99 5.42 21.91
C THR A 55 25.46 4.56 23.06
N ARG A 56 24.16 4.67 23.42
CA ARG A 56 23.50 3.90 24.46
C ARG A 56 22.56 2.84 23.88
N GLU A 57 23.12 1.79 23.29
CA GLU A 57 22.29 0.78 22.60
C GLU A 57 21.37 -0.01 23.53
N ASN A 58 21.74 -0.23 24.79
CA ASN A 58 20.94 -1.02 25.74
C ASN A 58 19.71 -0.28 26.27
N GLU A 59 19.65 1.05 26.14
CA GLU A 59 18.53 1.88 26.61
C GLU A 59 17.43 1.95 25.55
N LYS A 60 16.61 0.89 25.49
CA LYS A 60 15.49 0.76 24.54
C LYS A 60 14.14 0.80 25.24
N VAL A 61 13.22 1.59 24.71
CA VAL A 61 11.83 1.70 25.19
C VAL A 61 10.86 1.06 24.22
N GLN A 62 9.74 0.52 24.74
CA GLN A 62 8.72 -0.11 23.90
C GLN A 62 7.82 0.93 23.24
N VAL A 63 8.00 1.13 21.93
CA VAL A 63 7.26 2.11 21.12
C VAL A 63 6.07 1.47 20.41
N TYR A 64 6.17 0.20 20.00
CA TYR A 64 5.09 -0.50 19.32
C TYR A 64 4.53 -1.65 20.17
N SER A 65 3.20 -1.75 20.22
CA SER A 65 2.51 -2.89 20.82
C SER A 65 2.63 -4.12 19.92
N LEU A 66 2.42 -5.33 20.45
CA LEU A 66 2.40 -6.54 19.63
C LEU A 66 1.35 -6.46 18.51
N PHE A 67 0.16 -5.94 18.82
CA PHE A 67 -0.92 -5.75 17.84
C PHE A 67 -0.48 -4.86 16.67
N GLN A 68 0.08 -3.69 16.95
CA GLN A 68 0.55 -2.76 15.92
C GLN A 68 1.60 -3.41 15.03
N ARG A 69 2.54 -4.15 15.63
CA ARG A 69 3.62 -4.81 14.90
C ARG A 69 3.07 -5.86 13.94
N VAL A 70 2.17 -6.71 14.43
CA VAL A 70 1.54 -7.75 13.60
C VAL A 70 0.79 -7.12 12.43
N VAL A 71 -0.06 -6.12 12.68
CA VAL A 71 -0.85 -5.47 11.63
C VAL A 71 0.04 -4.78 10.60
N LEU A 72 1.04 -4.01 11.04
CA LEU A 72 1.94 -3.28 10.13
C LEU A 72 2.81 -4.23 9.30
N LEU A 73 3.41 -5.25 9.93
CA LEU A 73 4.26 -6.21 9.22
C LEU A 73 3.44 -7.07 8.27
N LEU A 74 2.24 -7.51 8.68
CA LEU A 74 1.33 -8.25 7.82
C LEU A 74 0.92 -7.41 6.61
N ASN A 75 0.59 -6.13 6.82
CA ASN A 75 0.31 -5.21 5.71
C ASN A 75 1.50 -5.07 4.77
N ILE A 76 2.73 -4.91 5.28
CA ILE A 76 3.94 -4.82 4.44
C ILE A 76 4.12 -6.08 3.59
N VAL A 77 4.03 -7.27 4.20
CA VAL A 77 4.21 -8.55 3.50
C VAL A 77 3.14 -8.75 2.42
N ILE A 78 1.86 -8.50 2.77
CA ILE A 78 0.75 -8.61 1.82
C ILE A 78 0.92 -7.62 0.66
N MET A 79 1.27 -6.37 0.93
CA MET A 79 1.46 -5.35 -0.10
C MET A 79 2.60 -5.71 -1.06
N ILE A 80 3.73 -6.21 -0.55
CA ILE A 80 4.83 -6.70 -1.40
C ILE A 80 4.33 -7.82 -2.32
N TYR A 81 3.58 -8.78 -1.78
CA TYR A 81 3.05 -9.90 -2.55
C TYR A 81 2.04 -9.46 -3.63
N LEU A 82 1.06 -8.64 -3.25
CA LEU A 82 0.05 -8.10 -4.17
C LEU A 82 0.68 -7.23 -5.26
N PHE A 83 1.73 -6.49 -4.92
CA PHE A 83 2.48 -5.71 -5.88
C PHE A 83 3.17 -6.58 -6.93
N ILE A 84 3.94 -7.59 -6.51
CA ILE A 84 4.64 -8.51 -7.43
C ILE A 84 3.65 -9.26 -8.33
N THR A 85 2.61 -9.82 -7.73
CA THR A 85 1.60 -10.59 -8.47
C THR A 85 0.75 -9.71 -9.37
N GLY A 86 0.40 -8.49 -8.94
CA GLY A 86 -0.30 -7.49 -9.75
C GLY A 86 0.52 -7.03 -10.96
N PHE A 87 1.84 -6.85 -10.80
CA PHE A 87 2.77 -6.60 -11.91
C PHE A 87 2.78 -7.78 -12.89
N SER A 88 2.89 -9.02 -12.40
CA SER A 88 2.86 -10.20 -13.29
C SER A 88 1.54 -10.31 -14.07
N ILE A 89 0.40 -9.95 -13.46
CA ILE A 89 -0.90 -9.94 -14.15
C ILE A 89 -0.97 -8.84 -15.22
N THR A 90 -0.48 -7.64 -14.89
CA THR A 90 -0.50 -6.47 -15.77
C THR A 90 0.42 -6.65 -16.96
N PHE A 91 1.63 -7.16 -16.73
CA PHE A 91 2.67 -7.36 -17.74
C PHE A 91 2.72 -8.80 -18.26
N GLY A 92 1.58 -9.49 -18.28
CA GLY A 92 1.48 -10.88 -18.72
C GLY A 92 1.99 -11.12 -20.16
N ASN A 93 1.92 -10.09 -21.01
CA ASN A 93 2.51 -10.10 -22.35
C ASN A 93 4.05 -10.18 -22.35
N TRP A 94 4.71 -9.69 -21.30
CA TRP A 94 6.16 -9.76 -21.09
C TRP A 94 6.57 -10.95 -20.22
N THR A 95 5.85 -11.20 -19.13
CA THR A 95 6.17 -12.31 -18.21
C THR A 95 5.77 -13.67 -18.77
N GLY A 96 4.98 -13.69 -19.84
CA GLY A 96 4.47 -14.90 -20.48
C GLY A 96 3.33 -15.57 -19.72
N GLY A 97 2.88 -16.70 -20.26
CA GLY A 97 1.89 -17.58 -19.62
C GLY A 97 2.53 -18.77 -18.91
N GLY A 98 1.70 -19.65 -18.35
CA GLY A 98 2.14 -20.91 -17.73
C GLY A 98 1.59 -21.10 -16.33
N TYR A 99 2.14 -22.09 -15.62
CA TYR A 99 1.68 -22.43 -14.28
C TYR A 99 1.95 -21.32 -13.25
N ILE A 100 3.13 -20.69 -13.30
CA ILE A 100 3.50 -19.63 -12.34
C ILE A 100 2.60 -18.39 -12.47
N PRO A 101 2.40 -17.79 -13.66
CA PRO A 101 1.48 -16.64 -13.80
C PRO A 101 0.03 -16.99 -13.44
N ARG A 102 -0.41 -18.23 -13.73
CA ARG A 102 -1.73 -18.72 -13.31
C ARG A 102 -1.85 -18.77 -11.79
N LEU A 103 -0.86 -19.32 -11.11
CA LEU A 103 -0.83 -19.39 -9.65
C LEU A 103 -0.80 -17.98 -9.06
N MET A 104 0.06 -17.09 -9.56
CA MET A 104 0.14 -15.70 -9.13
C MET A 104 -1.19 -14.96 -9.26
N ARG A 105 -1.98 -15.23 -10.32
CA ARG A 105 -3.34 -14.68 -10.45
C ARG A 105 -4.28 -15.21 -9.37
N ALA A 106 -4.36 -16.54 -9.24
CA ALA A 106 -5.27 -17.17 -8.28
C ALA A 106 -4.97 -16.75 -6.83
N THR A 107 -3.68 -16.66 -6.48
CA THR A 107 -3.26 -16.23 -5.15
C THR A 107 -3.33 -14.72 -4.95
N HIS A 108 -3.14 -13.90 -6.00
CA HIS A 108 -3.34 -12.45 -5.92
C HIS A 108 -4.77 -12.14 -5.47
N GLU A 109 -5.75 -12.79 -6.09
CA GLU A 109 -7.16 -12.65 -5.73
C GLU A 109 -7.32 -12.98 -4.24
N VAL A 110 -6.96 -14.20 -3.82
CA VAL A 110 -7.08 -14.69 -2.42
C VAL A 110 -6.41 -13.78 -1.41
N VAL A 111 -5.17 -13.38 -1.67
CA VAL A 111 -4.44 -12.47 -0.79
C VAL A 111 -5.08 -11.08 -0.79
N GLY A 112 -5.67 -10.64 -1.90
CA GLY A 112 -6.40 -9.39 -2.00
C GLY A 112 -7.62 -9.35 -1.08
N VAL A 113 -8.38 -10.44 -0.97
CA VAL A 113 -9.48 -10.54 0.00
C VAL A 113 -8.96 -10.61 1.44
N ALA A 114 -7.88 -11.37 1.68
CA ALA A 114 -7.24 -11.41 3.00
C ALA A 114 -6.68 -10.03 3.43
N TRP A 115 -6.34 -9.17 2.47
CA TRP A 115 -5.86 -7.82 2.73
C TRP A 115 -6.97 -6.89 3.22
N ILE A 116 -8.23 -7.08 2.83
CA ILE A 116 -9.36 -6.21 3.19
C ILE A 116 -9.42 -5.89 4.71
N PRO A 117 -9.46 -6.89 5.61
CA PRO A 117 -9.48 -6.61 7.05
C PRO A 117 -8.19 -5.93 7.53
N VAL A 118 -7.03 -6.27 6.97
CA VAL A 118 -5.74 -5.67 7.34
C VAL A 118 -5.69 -4.20 6.93
N TRP A 119 -6.05 -3.89 5.68
CA TRP A 119 -6.19 -2.55 5.15
C TRP A 119 -7.15 -1.70 5.99
N PHE A 120 -8.29 -2.26 6.38
CA PHE A 120 -9.27 -1.56 7.20
C PHE A 120 -8.70 -1.20 8.58
N ILE A 121 -8.00 -2.14 9.24
CA ILE A 121 -7.36 -1.87 10.53
C ILE A 121 -6.26 -0.79 10.38
N VAL A 122 -5.41 -0.88 9.35
CA VAL A 122 -4.38 0.13 9.08
C VAL A 122 -5.01 1.50 8.80
N THR A 123 -6.12 1.52 8.07
CA THR A 123 -6.90 2.73 7.79
C THR A 123 -7.39 3.37 9.08
N VAL A 124 -7.95 2.59 10.01
CA VAL A 124 -8.36 3.08 11.33
C VAL A 124 -7.16 3.61 12.11
N ILE A 125 -6.05 2.85 12.16
CA ILE A 125 -4.84 3.26 12.88
C ILE A 125 -4.35 4.62 12.42
N ALA A 126 -4.39 4.89 11.12
CA ALA A 126 -3.82 6.11 10.60
C ALA A 126 -4.79 7.31 10.58
N PHE A 127 -6.08 7.10 10.89
CA PHE A 127 -7.03 8.18 11.26
C PHE A 127 -6.78 8.72 12.69
N LYS A 128 -5.79 8.20 13.43
CA LYS A 128 -5.54 8.56 14.84
C LYS A 128 -5.40 10.05 15.15
N ASP A 129 -4.99 10.86 14.18
CA ASP A 129 -4.77 12.30 14.35
C ASP A 129 -5.94 13.15 13.84
N HIS A 130 -7.07 12.52 13.48
CA HIS A 130 -8.25 13.22 13.01
C HIS A 130 -8.93 14.01 14.13
N LYS A 131 -9.40 15.24 13.83
CA LYS A 131 -9.95 16.17 14.83
C LYS A 131 -11.13 15.64 15.65
N TYR A 132 -11.93 14.74 15.06
CA TYR A 132 -13.11 14.16 15.71
C TYR A 132 -12.80 12.83 16.42
N PHE A 133 -11.54 12.40 16.41
CA PHE A 133 -11.14 11.13 16.98
C PHE A 133 -10.71 11.32 18.43
N VAL A 134 -11.62 11.03 19.36
CA VAL A 134 -11.41 11.26 20.79
C VAL A 134 -10.55 10.15 21.38
N ARG A 135 -9.53 10.53 22.15
CA ARG A 135 -8.62 9.60 22.83
C ARG A 135 -9.22 9.17 24.16
N PRO A 136 -9.60 7.88 24.35
CA PRO A 136 -10.22 7.43 25.59
C PRO A 136 -9.24 7.39 26.77
N SER A 137 -8.01 6.91 26.58
CA SER A 137 -6.89 7.03 27.53
C SER A 137 -5.56 6.71 26.84
N SER A 138 -4.44 7.28 27.29
CA SER A 138 -3.10 7.02 26.71
C SER A 138 -2.74 5.54 26.71
N LYS A 139 -2.97 4.84 27.83
CA LYS A 139 -2.63 3.42 27.98
C LYS A 139 -3.40 2.50 27.01
N ILE A 140 -4.68 2.77 26.77
CA ILE A 140 -5.48 2.00 25.79
C ILE A 140 -5.12 2.44 24.37
N TRP A 141 -4.93 3.74 24.17
CA TRP A 141 -4.58 4.32 22.89
C TRP A 141 -3.30 3.71 22.31
N HIS A 142 -2.23 3.66 23.10
CA HIS A 142 -0.93 3.14 22.65
C HIS A 142 -0.89 1.62 22.43
N LYS A 143 -1.96 0.88 22.78
CA LYS A 143 -2.10 -0.52 22.39
C LYS A 143 -2.54 -0.67 20.94
N PHE A 144 -3.39 0.23 20.44
CA PHE A 144 -4.00 0.12 19.12
C PHE A 144 -3.44 1.14 18.13
N PHE A 145 -3.17 2.36 18.56
CA PHE A 145 -2.73 3.48 17.72
C PHE A 145 -1.25 3.82 17.89
N LEU A 146 -0.59 4.18 16.79
CA LEU A 146 0.82 4.54 16.80
C LEU A 146 1.05 5.81 17.61
N ARG A 147 2.16 5.82 18.35
CA ARG A 147 2.64 7.01 19.08
C ARG A 147 3.20 8.05 18.11
N GLY A 148 3.25 9.28 18.60
CA GLY A 148 3.64 10.47 17.86
C GLY A 148 2.51 11.03 17.02
N LYS A 149 2.71 12.20 16.43
CA LYS A 149 1.79 12.80 15.45
C LYS A 149 2.34 12.63 14.05
N TYR A 150 1.49 12.38 13.07
CA TYR A 150 1.91 12.39 11.68
C TYR A 150 2.25 13.82 11.26
N GLU A 151 3.45 13.99 10.72
CA GLU A 151 3.83 15.19 9.97
C GLU A 151 2.89 15.38 8.75
N PRO A 152 2.68 16.62 8.28
CA PRO A 152 1.75 16.90 7.18
C PRO A 152 1.95 16.03 5.94
N MET A 153 3.19 15.81 5.49
CA MET A 153 3.48 14.95 4.34
C MET A 153 3.10 13.49 4.59
N ASN A 154 3.38 12.97 5.79
CA ASN A 154 3.00 11.60 6.15
C ASN A 154 1.47 11.42 6.22
N ARG A 155 0.70 12.47 6.50
CA ARG A 155 -0.77 12.44 6.44
C ARG A 155 -1.28 12.31 5.00
N ILE A 156 -0.62 12.97 4.04
CA ILE A 156 -0.96 12.84 2.62
C ILE A 156 -0.76 11.39 2.18
N ASN A 157 0.39 10.79 2.50
CA ASN A 157 0.65 9.38 2.17
C ASN A 157 -0.40 8.45 2.75
N TYR A 158 -0.82 8.72 3.99
CA TYR A 158 -1.92 8.01 4.61
C TYR A 158 -3.25 8.18 3.86
N TYR A 159 -3.65 9.41 3.53
CA TYR A 159 -4.91 9.64 2.81
C TYR A 159 -4.91 8.96 1.44
N MET A 160 -3.77 8.97 0.75
CA MET A 160 -3.62 8.27 -0.52
C MET A 160 -3.67 6.75 -0.33
N TYR A 161 -3.03 6.19 0.70
CA TYR A 161 -3.15 4.77 1.04
C TYR A 161 -4.61 4.37 1.32
N VAL A 162 -5.38 5.20 2.03
CA VAL A 162 -6.81 4.94 2.30
C VAL A 162 -7.65 5.05 1.04
N ALA A 163 -7.53 6.15 0.30
CA ALA A 163 -8.36 6.41 -0.88
C ALA A 163 -8.12 5.37 -1.97
N PHE A 164 -6.86 5.11 -2.30
CA PHE A 164 -6.50 4.13 -3.34
C PHE A 164 -6.61 2.70 -2.84
N GLY A 165 -6.37 2.44 -1.55
CA GLY A 165 -6.63 1.14 -0.95
C GLY A 165 -8.12 0.79 -0.97
N PHE A 166 -9.00 1.74 -0.68
CA PHE A 166 -10.45 1.57 -0.83
C PHE A 166 -10.82 1.24 -2.27
N LEU A 167 -10.29 2.01 -3.23
CA LEU A 167 -10.53 1.77 -4.65
C LEU A 167 -10.09 0.35 -5.04
N LEU A 168 -8.92 -0.11 -4.61
CA LEU A 168 -8.40 -1.45 -4.89
C LEU A 168 -9.21 -2.56 -4.22
N VAL A 169 -9.54 -2.40 -2.94
CA VAL A 169 -10.37 -3.36 -2.19
C VAL A 169 -11.73 -3.49 -2.85
N LEU A 170 -12.40 -2.37 -3.14
CA LEU A 170 -13.73 -2.37 -3.73
C LEU A 170 -13.72 -2.96 -5.14
N SER A 171 -12.83 -2.45 -6.01
CA SER A 171 -12.74 -2.95 -7.38
C SER A 171 -12.28 -4.41 -7.44
N GLY A 172 -11.31 -4.81 -6.62
CA GLY A 172 -10.82 -6.20 -6.55
C GLY A 172 -11.88 -7.17 -6.03
N PHE A 173 -12.62 -6.77 -4.99
CA PHE A 173 -13.75 -7.55 -4.47
C PHE A 173 -14.86 -7.71 -5.52
N ILE A 174 -15.23 -6.64 -6.22
CA ILE A 174 -16.23 -6.71 -7.28
C ILE A 174 -15.76 -7.63 -8.42
N ILE A 175 -14.50 -7.49 -8.87
CA ILE A 175 -13.92 -8.35 -9.93
C ILE A 175 -13.94 -9.83 -9.51
N TRP A 176 -13.62 -10.12 -8.25
CA TRP A 176 -13.67 -11.48 -7.71
C TRP A 176 -15.08 -12.08 -7.85
N PHE A 177 -16.13 -11.34 -7.44
CA PHE A 177 -17.51 -11.84 -7.50
C PHE A 177 -18.09 -11.87 -8.92
N MET A 178 -17.57 -11.04 -9.84
CA MET A 178 -17.97 -11.03 -11.25
C MET A 178 -17.28 -12.16 -12.06
N PHE A 179 -17.39 -13.40 -11.60
CA PHE A 179 -16.91 -14.55 -12.38
C PHE A 179 -17.79 -14.73 -13.63
N PRO A 180 -17.22 -14.86 -14.84
CA PRO A 180 -18.03 -15.04 -16.04
C PRO A 180 -18.72 -16.41 -15.99
N ASP A 181 -20.06 -16.42 -16.02
CA ASP A 181 -20.88 -17.61 -16.20
C ASP A 181 -21.63 -17.58 -17.55
N ALA A 182 -22.36 -18.65 -17.85
CA ALA A 182 -23.10 -18.81 -19.11
C ALA A 182 -24.21 -17.76 -19.33
N ALA A 183 -24.56 -16.95 -18.33
CA ALA A 183 -25.55 -15.87 -18.39
C ALA A 183 -24.90 -14.47 -18.46
N THR A 184 -23.57 -14.37 -18.58
CA THR A 184 -22.87 -13.08 -18.57
C THR A 184 -23.25 -12.23 -19.79
N HIS A 185 -24.17 -11.29 -19.57
CA HIS A 185 -24.55 -10.32 -20.59
C HIS A 185 -23.37 -9.40 -20.95
N ALA A 186 -23.39 -8.90 -22.18
CA ALA A 186 -22.47 -7.92 -22.72
C ALA A 186 -22.11 -6.75 -21.76
N GLN A 187 -23.12 -6.22 -21.08
CA GLN A 187 -22.98 -5.09 -20.16
C GLN A 187 -22.12 -5.46 -18.94
N THR A 188 -22.29 -6.68 -18.41
CA THR A 188 -21.48 -7.21 -17.31
C THR A 188 -20.00 -7.31 -17.69
N ILE A 189 -19.71 -7.72 -18.92
CA ILE A 189 -18.34 -7.77 -19.45
C ILE A 189 -17.73 -6.37 -19.54
N GLN A 190 -18.49 -5.39 -20.05
CA GLN A 190 -18.04 -4.00 -20.17
C GLN A 190 -17.78 -3.37 -18.79
N ILE A 191 -18.66 -3.61 -17.81
CA ILE A 191 -18.46 -3.17 -16.42
C ILE A 191 -17.21 -3.80 -15.84
N LYS A 192 -16.99 -5.11 -16.04
CA LYS A 192 -15.79 -5.80 -15.54
C LYS A 192 -14.50 -5.19 -16.10
N ARG A 193 -14.48 -4.86 -17.40
CA ARG A 193 -13.32 -4.19 -18.04
C ARG A 193 -13.06 -2.81 -17.45
N PHE A 194 -14.11 -2.02 -17.29
CA PHE A 194 -14.00 -0.70 -16.70
C PHE A 194 -13.46 -0.77 -15.26
N ILE A 195 -13.98 -1.68 -14.44
CA ILE A 195 -13.50 -1.89 -13.07
C ILE A 195 -12.05 -2.39 -13.05
N LEU A 196 -11.66 -3.27 -13.98
CA LEU A 196 -10.27 -3.73 -14.11
C LEU A 196 -9.32 -2.59 -14.45
N PHE A 197 -9.72 -1.68 -15.33
CA PHE A 197 -8.97 -0.47 -15.65
C PHE A 197 -8.83 0.45 -14.43
N ILE A 198 -9.92 0.68 -13.69
CA ILE A 198 -9.90 1.44 -12.43
C ILE A 198 -8.98 0.77 -11.40
N HIS A 199 -9.06 -0.54 -11.24
CA HIS A 199 -8.19 -1.31 -10.34
C HIS A 199 -6.70 -1.13 -10.71
N PHE A 200 -6.37 -1.22 -11.99
CA PHE A 200 -5.02 -0.97 -12.50
C PHE A 200 -4.56 0.47 -12.26
N MET A 201 -5.39 1.47 -12.55
CA MET A 201 -5.05 2.88 -12.27
C MET A 201 -4.81 3.11 -10.77
N GLY A 202 -5.65 2.50 -9.94
CA GLY A 202 -5.52 2.58 -8.50
C GLY A 202 -4.22 1.96 -7.99
N SER A 203 -3.81 0.84 -8.58
CA SER A 203 -2.57 0.16 -8.21
C SER A 203 -1.34 0.93 -8.68
N ALA A 204 -1.39 1.55 -9.86
CA ALA A 204 -0.34 2.44 -10.35
C ALA A 204 -0.13 3.61 -9.38
N ILE A 205 -1.19 4.30 -8.97
CA ILE A 205 -1.08 5.47 -8.10
C ILE A 205 -0.67 5.09 -6.67
N ILE A 206 -1.30 4.06 -6.06
CA ILE A 206 -0.93 3.64 -4.69
C ILE A 206 0.53 3.18 -4.60
N SER A 207 1.10 2.69 -5.71
CA SER A 207 2.48 2.25 -5.75
C SER A 207 3.44 3.38 -5.40
N PHE A 208 3.22 4.61 -5.88
CA PHE A 208 4.08 5.75 -5.58
C PHE A 208 4.16 6.04 -4.07
N PHE A 209 3.01 6.07 -3.41
CA PHE A 209 2.93 6.32 -1.97
C PHE A 209 3.44 5.14 -1.13
N THR A 210 3.22 3.92 -1.61
CA THR A 210 3.73 2.71 -0.96
C THR A 210 5.25 2.64 -1.10
N PHE A 211 5.81 2.95 -2.27
CA PHE A 211 7.25 3.02 -2.49
C PHE A 211 7.90 4.12 -1.66
N GLU A 212 7.29 5.30 -1.56
CA GLU A 212 7.78 6.33 -0.65
C GLU A 212 7.85 5.82 0.79
N THR A 213 6.81 5.13 1.23
CA THR A 213 6.71 4.58 2.60
C THR A 213 7.76 3.50 2.82
N VAL A 214 7.89 2.54 1.89
CA VAL A 214 8.90 1.47 1.93
C VAL A 214 10.31 2.07 1.89
N TYR A 215 10.59 2.98 0.96
CA TYR A 215 11.86 3.69 0.88
C TYR A 215 12.18 4.39 2.20
N SER A 216 11.19 5.09 2.78
CA SER A 216 11.37 5.83 4.03
C SER A 216 11.75 4.88 5.17
N TYR A 217 11.15 3.69 5.23
CA TYR A 217 11.36 2.71 6.29
C TYR A 217 12.62 1.85 6.13
N PHE A 218 12.98 1.48 4.90
CA PHE A 218 14.12 0.58 4.63
C PHE A 218 15.41 1.33 4.32
N VAL A 219 15.33 2.47 3.63
CA VAL A 219 16.49 3.18 3.09
C VAL A 219 16.73 4.49 3.82
N SER A 220 15.71 5.36 3.89
CA SER A 220 15.88 6.72 4.42
C SER A 220 16.13 6.72 5.92
N VAL A 221 15.34 6.00 6.73
CA VAL A 221 15.44 6.05 8.19
C VAL A 221 16.02 4.74 8.75
N LYS A 222 17.32 4.74 9.04
CA LYS A 222 18.00 3.55 9.57
C LYS A 222 17.45 3.19 10.95
N GLY A 223 17.04 1.93 11.15
CA GLY A 223 16.57 1.40 12.43
C GLY A 223 15.05 1.33 12.58
N TYR A 224 14.27 1.88 11.64
CA TYR A 224 12.82 1.84 11.70
C TYR A 224 12.26 0.41 11.64
N ILE A 225 12.62 -0.38 10.62
CA ILE A 225 12.13 -1.76 10.44
C ILE A 225 12.52 -2.68 11.62
N PRO A 226 13.78 -2.71 12.10
CA PRO A 226 14.12 -3.42 13.34
C PRO A 226 13.29 -2.96 14.55
N GLY A 227 12.96 -1.67 14.63
CA GLY A 227 12.07 -1.12 15.66
C GLY A 227 10.65 -1.64 15.58
N VAL A 228 10.06 -1.73 14.38
CA VAL A 228 8.74 -2.35 14.16
C VAL A 228 8.80 -3.85 14.44
N ILE A 229 9.86 -4.54 14.03
CA ILE A 229 10.01 -5.98 14.27
C ILE A 229 10.14 -6.27 15.75
N THR A 230 10.95 -5.54 16.51
CA THR A 230 11.18 -5.80 17.94
C THR A 230 10.16 -5.12 18.86
N GLY A 231 9.51 -4.06 18.37
CA GLY A 231 8.66 -3.17 19.15
C GLY A 231 9.42 -2.15 20.00
N LYS A 232 10.76 -2.17 19.99
CA LYS A 232 11.60 -1.33 20.84
C LYS A 232 12.51 -0.45 20.01
N LEU A 233 12.69 0.79 20.44
CA LEU A 233 13.63 1.74 19.83
C LEU A 233 14.56 2.31 20.90
N PRO A 234 15.84 2.57 20.58
CA PRO A 234 16.74 3.28 21.48
C PRO A 234 16.20 4.67 21.83
N ILE A 235 16.40 5.14 23.06
CA ILE A 235 15.95 6.48 23.47
C ILE A 235 16.60 7.55 22.58
N GLU A 236 17.90 7.44 22.30
CA GLU A 236 18.64 8.40 21.46
C GLU A 236 18.13 8.46 20.01
N TYR A 237 17.57 7.35 19.51
CA TYR A 237 16.89 7.34 18.21
C TYR A 237 15.62 8.19 18.27
N LEU A 238 14.85 8.08 19.36
CA LEU A 238 13.63 8.85 19.54
C LEU A 238 13.94 10.33 19.72
N GLU A 239 14.92 10.69 20.54
CA GLU A 239 15.34 12.08 20.75
C GLU A 239 15.73 12.77 19.43
N GLN A 240 16.44 12.07 18.54
CA GLN A 240 16.94 12.64 17.29
C GLN A 240 15.92 12.62 16.15
N LEU A 241 15.08 11.58 16.05
CA LEU A 241 14.26 11.33 14.86
C LEU A 241 12.76 11.26 15.13
N ARG A 242 12.32 11.12 16.38
CA ARG A 242 10.92 10.92 16.80
C ARG A 242 10.63 11.55 18.17
N ALA A 243 11.07 12.80 18.37
CA ALA A 243 10.92 13.49 19.66
C ALA A 243 9.44 13.63 20.07
N ASP A 244 8.55 13.71 19.07
CA ASP A 244 7.10 13.70 19.21
C ASP A 244 6.56 12.50 20.01
N VAL A 245 7.22 11.35 19.92
CA VAL A 245 6.85 10.14 20.68
C VAL A 245 7.15 10.31 22.17
N LEU A 246 8.27 10.96 22.51
CA LEU A 246 8.68 11.20 23.89
C LEU A 246 7.86 12.30 24.55
N GLU A 247 7.49 13.33 23.77
CA GLU A 247 6.61 14.41 24.23
C GLU A 247 5.21 13.89 24.57
N GLU A 248 4.67 12.97 23.76
CA GLU A 248 3.35 12.39 23.96
C GLU A 248 3.29 11.44 25.17
N ASP A 249 4.32 10.63 25.38
CA ASP A 249 4.37 9.58 26.40
C ASP A 249 5.63 9.71 27.26
N LYS A 250 5.65 10.73 28.14
CA LYS A 250 6.77 11.01 29.06
C LYS A 250 7.06 9.86 30.03
N ASP A 251 6.12 8.94 30.22
CA ASP A 251 6.29 7.77 31.07
C ASP A 251 7.23 6.72 30.43
N LEU A 252 7.53 6.84 29.13
CA LEU A 252 8.57 6.03 28.47
C LEU A 252 9.96 6.24 29.07
N LEU A 253 10.23 7.43 29.62
CA LEU A 253 11.53 7.79 30.22
C LEU A 253 11.63 7.42 31.72
N LYS A 254 10.53 6.96 32.33
CA LYS A 254 10.45 6.70 33.77
C LYS A 254 10.73 5.23 34.16
N ARG A 255 11.27 4.43 33.24
CA ARG A 255 11.51 2.99 33.42
C ARG A 255 12.95 2.60 33.19
#